data_AF-A0A356NYG6-F1
#
_entry.id   AF-A0A356NYG6-F1
#
_cell.length_a   1.000
_cell.length_b   1.000
_cell.length_c   1.000
_cell.angle_alpha   90.00
_cell.angle_beta   90.00
_cell.angle_gamma   90.00
#
_symmetry.space_group_name_H-M   'P 1'
#
loop_
_entity.id
_entity.type
_entity.pdbx_description
1 polymer ?
#
loop_
_entity_poly.entity_id
_entity_poly.type
_entity_poly.pdbx_seq_one_letter_code
_entity_poly.pdbx_strand_id
1 'polypeptide(L)'
;AEYDMGLILITHDLGVVARIATRVAVMYAGQVVEQGTVEQIFENPMHPYTRGLMRCIPVPGRMRPGEPLGSIPGMVPSLIGQFTGWGVVGGWFFGGGGR
;
A
#
# COMPACT_ATOMS: atom_id res chain seq x y z
N ALA A 1 -8.07 21.73 -28.17
CA ALA A 1 -8.19 21.91 -26.71
C ALA A 1 -7.61 20.66 -26.08
N GLU A 2 -6.40 20.76 -25.56
CA GLU A 2 -5.80 19.74 -24.70
C GLU A 2 -6.35 20.02 -23.30
N TYR A 3 -7.29 19.19 -22.84
CA TYR A 3 -7.97 19.44 -21.58
C TYR A 3 -7.00 19.11 -20.43
N ASP A 4 -6.72 20.09 -19.58
CA ASP A 4 -5.92 19.93 -18.36
C ASP A 4 -6.77 19.19 -17.31
N MET A 5 -6.83 17.86 -17.43
CA MET A 5 -7.67 16.99 -16.62
C MET A 5 -6.87 16.30 -15.52
N GLY A 6 -7.37 16.37 -14.30
CA GLY A 6 -6.91 15.52 -13.19
C GLY A 6 -7.70 14.21 -13.13
N LEU A 7 -7.02 13.09 -12.90
CA LEU A 7 -7.63 11.77 -12.70
C LEU A 7 -7.36 11.27 -11.27
N ILE A 8 -8.42 10.87 -10.56
CA ILE A 8 -8.32 10.08 -9.34
C ILE A 8 -8.77 8.66 -9.65
N LEU A 9 -7.84 7.72 -9.54
CA LEU A 9 -8.10 6.29 -9.72
C LEU A 9 -8.13 5.58 -8.37
N ILE A 10 -9.22 4.86 -8.09
CA ILE A 10 -9.34 3.98 -6.91
C ILE A 10 -9.32 2.54 -7.40
N THR A 11 -8.28 1.79 -7.03
CA THR A 11 -8.13 0.39 -7.42
C THR A 11 -7.34 -0.38 -6.35
N HIS A 12 -7.52 -1.71 -6.34
CA HIS A 12 -6.72 -2.64 -5.56
C HIS A 12 -5.54 -3.21 -6.37
N ASP A 13 -5.51 -2.97 -7.68
CA ASP A 13 -4.48 -3.47 -8.58
C ASP A 13 -3.31 -2.49 -8.68
N LEU A 14 -2.20 -2.83 -8.03
CA LEU A 14 -0.97 -2.04 -8.06
C LEU A 14 -0.30 -2.05 -9.44
N GLY A 15 -0.50 -3.07 -10.27
CA GLY A 15 -0.01 -3.10 -11.65
C GLY A 15 -0.66 -2.02 -12.52
N VAL A 16 -1.94 -1.73 -12.31
CA VAL A 16 -2.63 -0.61 -12.97
C VAL A 16 -2.11 0.73 -12.45
N VAL A 17 -1.94 0.87 -11.14
CA VAL A 17 -1.40 2.08 -10.50
C VAL A 17 -0.02 2.43 -11.06
N ALA A 18 0.87 1.44 -11.20
CA ALA A 18 2.23 1.62 -11.70
C ALA A 18 2.30 2.20 -13.13
N ARG A 19 1.23 2.05 -13.93
CA ARG A 19 1.21 2.48 -15.34
C ARG A 19 0.52 3.82 -15.57
N ILE A 20 -0.38 4.22 -14.68
CA ILE A 20 -1.30 5.35 -14.90
C ILE A 20 -1.08 6.47 -13.88
N ALA A 21 -0.75 6.14 -12.63
CA ALA A 21 -0.67 7.12 -11.57
C ALA A 21 0.69 7.84 -11.56
N THR A 22 0.70 9.07 -11.06
CA THR A 22 1.94 9.80 -10.71
C THR A 22 2.16 9.81 -9.20
N ARG A 23 1.06 9.81 -8.43
CA ARG A 23 1.05 9.78 -6.96
C ARG A 23 0.10 8.71 -6.47
N VAL A 24 0.43 8.10 -5.34
CA VAL A 24 -0.34 7.01 -4.74
C VAL A 24 -0.59 7.32 -3.27
N ALA A 25 -1.80 7.04 -2.83
CA ALA A 25 -2.15 6.97 -1.42
C ALA A 25 -2.63 5.54 -1.13
N VAL A 26 -1.97 4.86 -0.20
CA VAL A 26 -2.33 3.52 0.25
C VAL A 26 -3.22 3.65 1.47
N MET A 27 -4.38 3.02 1.42
CA MET A 27 -5.34 3.01 2.52
C MET A 27 -5.40 1.64 3.18
N TYR A 28 -5.54 1.63 4.49
CA TYR A 28 -5.83 0.44 5.28
C TYR A 28 -6.81 0.81 6.41
N ALA A 29 -7.86 0.00 6.57
CA ALA A 29 -8.90 0.21 7.56
C ALA A 29 -9.47 1.65 7.60
N GLY A 30 -9.73 2.22 6.42
CA GLY A 30 -10.31 3.56 6.29
C GLY A 30 -9.36 4.72 6.57
N GLN A 31 -8.06 4.46 6.78
CA GLN A 31 -7.04 5.48 7.00
C GLN A 31 -5.99 5.43 5.88
N VAL A 32 -5.47 6.59 5.47
CA VAL A 32 -4.29 6.65 4.59
C VAL A 32 -3.08 6.30 5.43
N VAL A 33 -2.45 5.17 5.13
CA VAL A 33 -1.29 4.65 5.88
C VAL A 33 0.05 4.97 5.23
N GLU A 34 0.05 5.29 3.93
CA GLU A 34 1.24 5.73 3.20
C GLU A 34 0.84 6.58 1.99
N GLN A 35 1.64 7.59 1.66
CA GLN A 35 1.41 8.44 0.48
C GLN A 35 2.75 8.90 -0.09
N GLY A 36 2.87 8.87 -1.42
CA GLY A 36 4.10 9.27 -2.11
C GLY A 36 3.95 9.31 -3.62
N THR A 37 5.07 9.48 -4.31
CA THR A 37 5.18 9.21 -5.75
C THR A 37 5.06 7.70 -6.00
N VAL A 38 4.68 7.30 -7.22
CA VAL A 38 4.64 5.87 -7.59
C VAL A 38 6.00 5.22 -7.34
N GLU A 39 7.09 5.90 -7.71
CA GLU A 39 8.46 5.40 -7.57
C GLU A 39 8.79 5.13 -6.09
N GLN A 40 8.51 6.08 -5.20
CA GLN A 40 8.74 5.91 -3.76
C GLN A 40 7.98 4.72 -3.18
N ILE A 41 6.70 4.56 -3.55
CA ILE A 41 5.84 3.51 -3.01
C ILE A 41 6.27 2.12 -3.51
N PHE A 42 6.73 2.01 -4.76
CA PHE A 42 7.11 0.74 -5.36
C PHE A 42 8.56 0.34 -5.04
N GLU A 43 9.49 1.29 -5.01
CA GLU A 43 10.92 1.00 -4.79
C GLU A 43 11.29 0.97 -3.31
N ASN A 44 10.71 1.86 -2.50
CA ASN A 44 11.02 1.99 -1.08
C ASN A 44 9.77 2.13 -0.20
N PRO A 45 8.86 1.13 -0.20
CA PRO A 45 7.69 1.12 0.66
C PRO A 45 8.08 1.14 2.15
N MET A 46 7.58 2.13 2.88
CA MET A 46 7.89 2.33 4.29
C MET A 46 6.92 1.62 5.22
N HIS A 47 5.62 1.62 4.90
CA HIS A 47 4.62 1.02 5.78
C HIS A 47 4.62 -0.51 5.63
N PRO A 48 4.61 -1.29 6.73
CA PRO A 48 4.64 -2.76 6.67
C PRO A 48 3.53 -3.36 5.80
N TYR A 49 2.34 -2.75 5.82
CA TYR A 49 1.23 -3.14 4.94
C TYR A 49 1.58 -2.98 3.46
N THR A 50 2.12 -1.82 3.05
CA THR A 50 2.56 -1.56 1.67
C THR A 50 3.67 -2.51 1.25
N ARG A 51 4.63 -2.81 2.14
CA ARG A 51 5.68 -3.81 1.89
C ARG A 51 5.09 -5.20 1.66
N GLY A 52 4.04 -5.55 2.40
CA GLY A 52 3.26 -6.76 2.19
C GLY A 52 2.59 -6.78 0.82
N LEU A 53 1.92 -5.69 0.44
CA LEU A 53 1.27 -5.57 -0.87
C LEU A 53 2.25 -5.73 -2.03
N MET A 54 3.46 -5.14 -1.94
CA MET A 54 4.47 -5.29 -3.00
C MET A 54 4.91 -6.75 -3.20
N ARG A 55 4.87 -7.59 -2.16
CA ARG A 55 5.15 -9.03 -2.26
C ARG A 55 4.02 -9.82 -2.93
N CYS A 56 2.81 -9.25 -2.95
CA CYS A 56 1.66 -9.85 -3.62
C CYS A 56 1.61 -9.52 -5.12
N ILE A 57 2.43 -8.57 -5.60
CA ILE A 57 2.45 -8.19 -7.02
C ILE A 57 3.22 -9.25 -7.82
N PRO A 58 2.61 -9.84 -8.86
CA PRO A 58 3.32 -10.74 -9.75
C PRO A 58 4.31 -9.94 -10.60
N VAL A 59 5.61 -10.14 -10.38
CA VAL A 59 6.67 -9.51 -11.18
C VAL A 59 7.02 -10.43 -12.36
N PRO A 60 6.76 -10.02 -13.61
CA PRO A 60 7.11 -10.82 -14.79
C PRO A 60 8.60 -11.15 -14.79
N GLY A 61 8.94 -12.44 -14.94
CA GLY A 61 10.33 -12.91 -15.00
C GLY A 61 11.03 -13.12 -13.64
N ARG A 62 10.39 -12.75 -12.52
CA ARG A 62 10.95 -12.97 -11.17
C ARG A 62 10.29 -14.13 -10.40
N MET A 63 9.11 -14.56 -10.83
CA MET A 63 8.33 -15.62 -10.20
C MET A 63 8.11 -16.78 -11.17
N ARG A 64 8.29 -18.01 -10.71
CA ARG A 64 8.05 -19.20 -11.55
C ARG A 64 6.55 -19.45 -11.67
N PRO A 65 6.03 -19.89 -12.84
CA PRO A 65 4.64 -20.30 -12.96
C PRO A 65 4.30 -21.37 -11.91
N GLY A 66 3.34 -21.07 -11.02
CA GLY A 66 2.92 -21.97 -9.94
C GLY A 66 3.52 -21.67 -8.55
N GLU A 67 4.38 -20.66 -8.40
CA GLU A 67 4.86 -20.23 -7.09
C GLU A 67 3.77 -19.45 -6.34
N PRO A 68 3.44 -19.82 -5.08
CA PRO A 68 2.38 -19.17 -4.33
C PRO A 68 2.74 -17.71 -4.03
N LEU A 69 1.80 -16.80 -4.32
CA LEU A 69 1.94 -15.39 -3.97
C LEU A 69 2.06 -15.26 -2.45
N GLY A 70 2.94 -14.37 -1.99
CA GLY A 70 2.98 -14.02 -0.58
C GLY A 70 1.62 -13.47 -0.16
N SER A 71 1.05 -13.98 0.93
CA SER A 71 -0.14 -13.39 1.54
C SER A 71 0.27 -12.52 2.72
N ILE A 72 -0.48 -11.44 2.96
CA ILE A 72 -0.29 -10.63 4.17
C ILE A 72 -1.00 -11.38 5.32
N PRO A 73 -0.27 -11.85 6.35
CA PRO A 73 -0.89 -12.56 7.46
C PRO A 73 -1.73 -11.60 8.31
N GLY A 74 -2.96 -11.99 8.63
CA GLY A 74 -3.86 -11.24 9.51
C GLY A 74 -5.29 -11.11 8.97
N MET A 75 -6.18 -10.58 9.80
CA MET A 75 -7.55 -10.21 9.42
C MET A 75 -7.64 -8.69 9.39
N VAL A 76 -8.32 -8.13 8.39
CA VAL A 76 -8.61 -6.69 8.38
C VAL A 76 -9.49 -6.33 9.58
N PRO A 77 -9.11 -5.33 10.39
CA PRO A 77 -9.90 -4.95 11.55
C PRO A 77 -11.28 -4.43 11.13
N SER A 78 -12.30 -4.73 11.93
CA SER A 78 -13.67 -4.28 11.70
C SER A 78 -13.77 -2.77 11.77
N LEU A 79 -14.43 -2.15 10.79
CA LEU A 79 -14.69 -0.70 10.75
C LEU A 79 -15.81 -0.26 11.72
N ILE A 80 -16.51 -1.22 12.34
CA ILE A 80 -17.60 -0.98 13.30
C ILE A 80 -17.01 -1.15 14.71
N GLY A 81 -16.46 -0.07 15.28
CA GLY A 81 -15.83 -0.04 16.60
C GLY A 81 -14.72 1.01 16.69
N GLN A 82 -14.53 1.63 17.85
CA GLN A 82 -13.51 2.66 18.04
C GLN A 82 -12.12 2.11 17.70
N PHE A 83 -11.45 2.73 16.72
CA PHE A 83 -10.03 2.52 16.44
C PHE A 83 -9.22 3.20 17.56
N THR A 84 -9.13 2.56 18.73
CA THR A 84 -8.26 3.03 19.81
C THR A 84 -6.82 2.62 19.51
N GLY A 85 -6.19 3.39 18.61
CA GLY A 85 -4.77 3.33 18.33
C GLY A 85 -4.30 2.07 17.61
N TRP A 86 -3.14 2.18 16.97
CA TRP A 86 -2.37 1.06 16.43
C TRP A 86 -2.17 -0.01 17.53
N GLY A 87 -3.09 -0.98 17.60
CA GLY A 87 -2.95 -2.14 18.45
C GLY A 87 -1.75 -2.95 17.99
N VAL A 88 -0.74 -3.00 18.84
CA VAL A 88 0.49 -3.80 18.73
C VAL A 88 0.20 -5.24 18.28
N VAL A 89 0.24 -5.47 16.97
CA VAL A 89 0.53 -6.79 16.42
C VAL A 89 1.97 -6.74 15.93
N GLY A 90 2.88 -7.11 16.84
CA GLY A 90 4.31 -7.27 16.54
C GLY A 90 5.15 -6.00 16.60
N GLY A 91 5.25 -5.34 17.76
CA GLY A 91 6.48 -4.63 18.15
C GLY A 91 6.95 -3.40 17.34
N TRP A 92 6.06 -2.58 16.76
CA TRP A 92 6.47 -1.36 16.05
C TRP A 92 6.02 -0.09 16.80
N PHE A 93 6.96 0.54 17.52
CA PHE A 93 6.84 1.91 17.97
C PHE A 93 7.23 2.86 16.82
N PHE A 94 6.37 3.80 16.47
CA PHE A 94 6.78 4.95 15.67
C PHE A 94 7.41 5.97 16.62
N GLY A 95 8.74 5.99 16.67
CA GLY A 95 9.48 7.07 17.30
C GLY A 95 9.24 8.36 16.53
N GLY A 96 8.47 9.27 17.13
CA GLY A 96 8.36 10.64 16.63
C GLY A 96 9.71 11.34 16.71
N GLY A 97 10.26 11.68 15.54
CA GLY A 97 11.48 12.48 15.40
C GLY A 97 11.21 13.72 14.54
N GLY A 98 11.23 14.89 15.20
CA GLY A 98 11.34 16.25 14.63
C GLY A 98 9.98 16.90 14.29
N ARG A 99 9.59 18.06 14.85
CA ARG A 99 10.23 19.10 15.67
C ARG A 99 9.21 19.63 16.66
#